data_AF-H3BJK5-F1
#
_entry.id   AF-H3BJK5-F1
#
_cell.length_a   1.000
_cell.length_b   1.000
_cell.length_c   1.000
_cell.angle_alpha   90.00
_cell.angle_beta   90.00
_cell.angle_gamma   90.00
#
_symmetry.space_group_name_H-M   'P 1'
#
loop_
_entity.id
_entity.type
_entity.pdbx_description
1 polymer ?
#
loop_
_entity_poly.entity_id
_entity_poly.type
_entity_poly.pdbx_seq_one_letter_code
_entity_poly.pdbx_strand_id
1 'polypeptide(L)'
;MEKRRMNLPTGPDTLCFDKDEFMKEDFDVDHFVSDCRKRVQLEELRDDLELYYKLLKTAMVELINKDYADFVNLSTNLVGMDRALNQLSVPLGQLREEVLS
;
A
#
# COMPACT_ATOMS: atom_id res chain seq x y z
N MET A 1 -9.21 17.46 8.08
CA MET A 1 -8.37 16.25 8.00
C MET A 1 -8.88 15.48 6.79
N GLU A 2 -8.10 15.43 5.72
CA GLU A 2 -8.46 14.70 4.50
C GLU A 2 -8.67 13.22 4.88
N LYS A 3 -9.88 12.67 4.74
CA LYS A 3 -10.10 11.22 4.85
C LYS A 3 -9.28 10.57 3.75
N ARG A 4 -8.07 10.10 4.06
CA ARG A 4 -7.28 9.26 3.15
C ARG A 4 -8.17 8.09 2.77
N ARG A 5 -8.67 8.08 1.54
CA ARG A 5 -9.40 6.95 0.99
C ARG A 5 -8.41 5.79 0.96
N MET A 6 -8.56 4.85 1.89
CA MET A 6 -7.82 3.60 1.85
C MET A 6 -8.23 2.91 0.55
N ASN A 7 -7.31 2.82 -0.41
CA ASN A 7 -7.53 2.05 -1.64
C ASN A 7 -7.42 0.57 -1.27
N LEU A 8 -8.47 0.06 -0.62
CA LEU A 8 -8.57 -1.36 -0.30
C LEU A 8 -8.82 -2.16 -1.58
N PRO A 9 -8.29 -3.39 -1.66
CA PRO A 9 -8.59 -4.27 -2.77
C PRO A 9 -10.11 -4.47 -2.87
N THR A 10 -10.63 -4.40 -4.10
CA THR A 10 -12.03 -4.73 -4.35
C THR A 10 -12.23 -6.20 -4.00
N GLY A 11 -12.95 -6.49 -2.92
CA GLY A 11 -13.40 -7.84 -2.60
C GLY A 11 -14.25 -8.45 -3.73
N PRO A 12 -14.41 -9.78 -3.76
CA PRO A 12 -15.32 -10.43 -4.70
C PRO A 12 -16.73 -9.84 -4.60
N ASP A 13 -17.40 -9.65 -5.75
CA ASP A 13 -18.80 -9.18 -5.78
C ASP A 13 -19.78 -10.21 -5.19
N THR A 14 -19.29 -11.40 -4.84
CA THR A 14 -20.06 -12.52 -4.28
C THR A 14 -20.17 -12.50 -2.76
N LEU A 15 -19.52 -11.56 -2.07
CA LEU A 15 -19.58 -11.49 -0.61
C LEU A 15 -21.02 -11.19 -0.14
N CYS A 16 -21.45 -11.85 0.93
CA CYS A 16 -22.79 -11.66 1.51
C CYS A 16 -22.97 -10.34 2.29
N PHE A 17 -21.94 -9.49 2.34
CA PHE A 17 -21.93 -8.22 3.06
C PHE A 17 -21.31 -7.10 2.21
N ASP A 18 -21.71 -5.87 2.54
CA ASP A 18 -21.04 -4.68 2.03
C ASP A 18 -19.78 -4.41 2.88
N LYS A 19 -18.63 -4.34 2.21
CA LYS A 19 -17.33 -4.06 2.82
C LYS A 19 -17.22 -2.64 3.38
N ASP A 20 -18.03 -1.70 2.86
CA ASP A 20 -18.03 -0.32 3.33
C ASP A 20 -18.62 -0.20 4.75
N GLU A 21 -19.38 -1.20 5.22
CA GLU A 21 -19.84 -1.29 6.62
C GLU A 21 -18.67 -1.22 7.61
N PHE A 22 -17.54 -1.88 7.32
CA PHE A 22 -16.36 -1.88 8.19
C PHE A 22 -15.66 -0.53 8.29
N MET A 23 -15.97 0.41 7.39
CA MET A 23 -15.37 1.75 7.35
C MET A 23 -16.25 2.81 8.02
N LYS A 24 -17.44 2.43 8.47
CA LYS A 24 -18.35 3.32 9.18
C LYS A 24 -17.82 3.62 10.59
N GLU A 25 -17.98 4.86 11.02
CA GLU A 25 -17.54 5.31 12.36
C GLU A 25 -18.38 4.68 13.48
N ASP A 26 -19.61 4.29 13.17
CA ASP A 26 -20.61 3.67 14.05
C ASP A 26 -20.78 2.16 13.79
N PHE A 27 -19.74 1.50 13.24
CA PHE A 27 -19.79 0.07 12.99
C PHE A 27 -20.10 -0.71 14.27
N ASP A 28 -21.18 -1.50 14.23
CA ASP A 28 -21.64 -2.36 15.31
C ASP A 28 -21.69 -3.81 14.82
N VAL A 29 -20.94 -4.69 15.51
CA VAL A 29 -20.78 -6.10 15.11
C VAL A 29 -22.10 -6.86 15.24
N ASP A 30 -22.87 -6.60 16.30
CA ASP A 30 -24.12 -7.31 16.56
C ASP A 30 -25.17 -6.97 15.50
N HIS A 31 -25.28 -5.68 15.14
CA HIS A 31 -26.12 -5.20 14.07
C HIS A 31 -25.69 -5.78 12.71
N PHE A 32 -24.40 -5.72 12.39
CA PHE A 32 -23.84 -6.25 11.15
C PHE A 32 -24.14 -7.75 10.97
N VAL A 33 -23.86 -8.57 12.00
CA VAL A 33 -24.10 -10.01 11.97
C VAL A 33 -25.60 -10.32 11.90
N SER A 34 -26.42 -9.58 12.65
CA SER A 34 -27.88 -9.71 12.63
C SER A 34 -28.45 -9.43 11.24
N ASP A 35 -27.96 -8.40 10.56
CA ASP A 35 -28.38 -8.05 9.20
C ASP A 35 -27.92 -9.06 8.16
N CYS A 36 -26.69 -9.58 8.28
CA CYS A 36 -26.19 -10.63 7.38
C CYS A 36 -26.97 -11.94 7.57
N ARG A 37 -27.31 -12.33 8.80
CA ARG A 37 -28.11 -13.53 9.09
C ARG A 37 -29.52 -13.51 8.51
N LYS A 38 -30.06 -12.33 8.16
CA LYS A 38 -31.36 -12.23 7.44
C LYS A 38 -31.25 -12.72 6.00
N ARG A 39 -30.04 -12.78 5.43
CA ARG A 39 -29.77 -13.11 4.02
C ARG A 39 -29.08 -14.46 3.85
N VAL A 40 -28.15 -14.80 4.73
CA VAL A 40 -27.29 -16.01 4.62
C VAL A 40 -27.17 -16.77 5.94
N GLN A 41 -26.70 -18.02 5.87
CA GLN A 41 -26.35 -18.81 7.05
C GLN A 41 -25.05 -18.30 7.70
N LEU A 42 -24.84 -18.61 8.99
CA LEU A 42 -23.69 -18.11 9.72
C LEU A 42 -22.37 -18.69 9.16
N GLU A 43 -22.42 -19.92 8.66
CA GLU A 43 -21.30 -20.63 8.05
C GLU A 43 -20.84 -19.90 6.77
N GLU A 44 -21.78 -19.48 5.93
CA GLU A 44 -21.50 -18.71 4.70
C GLU A 44 -20.90 -17.33 5.04
N LEU A 45 -21.48 -16.63 6.03
CA LEU A 45 -20.92 -15.37 6.53
C LEU A 45 -19.48 -15.55 7.03
N ARG A 46 -19.21 -16.62 7.78
CA ARG A 46 -17.85 -16.92 8.27
C ARG A 46 -16.88 -17.13 7.12
N ASP A 47 -17.27 -17.93 6.12
CA ASP A 47 -16.40 -18.28 4.99
C ASP A 47 -16.10 -17.03 4.15
N ASP A 48 -17.09 -16.17 3.92
CA ASP A 48 -16.91 -14.88 3.24
C ASP A 48 -16.02 -13.90 4.02
N LEU A 49 -16.18 -13.84 5.35
CA LEU A 49 -15.30 -13.03 6.21
C LEU A 49 -13.86 -13.55 6.17
N GLU A 50 -13.65 -14.87 6.18
CA GLU A 50 -12.32 -15.46 6.07
C GLU A 50 -11.68 -15.18 4.71
N LEU A 51 -12.45 -15.29 3.63
CA LEU A 51 -12.02 -14.95 2.28
C LEU A 51 -11.58 -13.49 2.19
N TYR A 52 -12.42 -12.57 2.67
CA TYR A 52 -12.11 -11.14 2.65
C TYR A 52 -10.89 -10.81 3.52
N TYR A 53 -10.75 -11.43 4.69
CA TYR A 53 -9.56 -11.28 5.55
C TYR A 53 -8.27 -11.70 4.83
N LYS A 54 -8.26 -12.86 4.15
CA LYS A 54 -7.10 -13.32 3.39
C LYS A 54 -6.73 -12.33 2.27
N LEU A 55 -7.73 -11.80 1.57
CA LEU A 55 -7.51 -10.80 0.52
C LEU A 55 -6.88 -9.53 1.08
N LEU A 56 -7.43 -8.99 2.17
CA LEU A 56 -6.90 -7.80 2.84
C LEU A 56 -5.46 -8.00 3.32
N LYS A 57 -5.18 -9.17 3.93
CA LYS A 57 -3.83 -9.50 4.39
C LYS A 57 -2.82 -9.52 3.25
N THR A 58 -3.17 -10.13 2.11
CA THR A 58 -2.30 -10.15 0.93
C THR A 58 -2.07 -8.74 0.39
N ALA A 59 -3.14 -7.96 0.20
CA ALA A 59 -3.02 -6.60 -0.31
C ALA A 59 -2.20 -5.68 0.61
N MET A 60 -2.26 -5.88 1.93
CA MET A 60 -1.44 -5.14 2.89
C MET A 60 0.05 -5.44 2.69
N VAL A 61 0.41 -6.71 2.47
CA VAL A 61 1.79 -7.11 2.16
C VAL A 61 2.24 -6.51 0.83
N GLU A 62 1.38 -6.52 -0.18
CA GLU A 62 1.68 -5.94 -1.49
C GLU A 62 1.88 -4.42 -1.45
N LEU A 63 1.07 -3.71 -0.66
CA LEU A 63 1.27 -2.27 -0.40
C LEU A 63 2.65 -1.98 0.19
N ILE A 64 3.05 -2.76 1.20
CA ILE A 64 4.40 -2.64 1.79
C ILE A 64 5.49 -2.95 0.77
N ASN A 65 5.31 -4.02 -0.02
CA ASN A 65 6.28 -4.42 -1.04
C ASN A 65 6.40 -3.37 -2.15
N LYS A 66 5.30 -2.72 -2.53
CA LYS A 66 5.30 -1.62 -3.49
C LYS A 66 6.08 -0.42 -2.96
N ASP A 67 5.79 0.00 -1.73
CA ASP A 67 6.49 1.11 -1.09
C ASP A 67 7.99 0.80 -0.94
N TYR A 68 8.33 -0.46 -0.63
CA TYR A 68 9.71 -0.93 -0.59
C TYR A 68 10.39 -0.86 -1.96
N ALA A 69 9.73 -1.29 -3.03
CA ALA A 69 10.25 -1.21 -4.39
C ALA A 69 10.50 0.24 -4.83
N ASP A 70 9.57 1.15 -4.53
CA ASP A 70 9.71 2.58 -4.83
C ASP A 70 10.89 3.19 -4.05
N PHE A 71 11.06 2.81 -2.78
CA PHE A 71 12.20 3.23 -1.97
C PHE A 71 13.55 2.72 -2.53
N VAL A 72 13.62 1.44 -2.91
CA VAL A 72 14.84 0.85 -3.51
C VAL A 72 15.16 1.51 -4.85
N ASN A 73 14.17 1.76 -5.70
CA ASN A 73 14.37 2.47 -6.96
C ASN A 73 14.90 3.90 -6.72
N LEU A 74 14.30 4.64 -5.79
CA LEU A 74 14.74 5.99 -5.46
C LEU A 74 16.18 6.02 -4.92
N SER A 75 16.51 5.12 -3.99
CA SER A 75 17.87 5.01 -3.44
C SER A 75 18.91 4.65 -4.51
N THR A 76 18.58 3.73 -5.42
CA THR A 76 19.45 3.36 -6.54
C THR A 76 19.71 4.55 -7.47
N ASN A 77 18.66 5.32 -7.78
CA ASN A 77 18.78 6.52 -8.62
C ASN A 77 19.64 7.60 -7.95
N LEU A 78 19.50 7.80 -6.63
CA LEU A 78 20.31 8.76 -5.88
C LEU A 78 21.79 8.37 -5.86
N VAL A 79 22.10 7.09 -5.62
CA VAL A 79 23.48 6.59 -5.68
C VAL A 79 24.06 6.73 -7.10
N GLY A 80 23.27 6.46 -8.14
CA GLY A 80 23.67 6.68 -9.53
C GLY A 80 23.98 8.15 -9.83
N MET A 81 23.15 9.07 -9.32
CA MET A 81 23.36 10.51 -9.47
C MET A 81 24.62 10.99 -8.76
N ASP A 82 24.88 10.53 -7.53
CA ASP A 82 26.10 10.86 -6.79
C ASP A 82 27.37 10.44 -7.55
N ARG A 83 27.37 9.25 -8.17
CA ARG A 83 28.47 8.80 -9.03
C ARG A 83 28.67 9.71 -10.24
N ALA A 84 27.59 10.11 -10.92
CA ALA A 84 27.67 11.00 -12.07
C ALA A 84 28.20 12.39 -11.68
N LEU A 85 27.76 12.92 -10.53
CA LEU A 85 28.29 14.17 -9.98
C LEU A 85 29.79 14.07 -9.68
N ASN A 86 30.24 12.99 -9.06
CA ASN A 86 31.66 12.75 -8.77
C ASN A 86 32.50 12.62 -10.06
N GLN A 87 31.96 11.99 -11.12
CA GLN A 87 32.63 11.91 -12.42
C GLN A 87 32.78 13.26 -13.12
N LEU A 88 31.94 14.25 -12.81
CA LEU A 88 32.03 15.60 -13.33
C LEU A 88 32.86 16.52 -12.43
N SER A 89 32.67 16.46 -11.11
CA SER A 89 33.28 17.37 -10.15
C SER A 89 34.79 17.16 -10.03
N VAL A 90 35.26 15.91 -10.07
CA VAL A 90 36.68 15.59 -9.92
C VAL A 90 37.53 16.14 -11.09
N PRO A 91 37.21 15.88 -12.37
CA PRO A 91 37.95 16.47 -13.48
C PRO A 91 37.87 17.99 -13.53
N LEU A 92 36.71 18.58 -13.19
CA LEU A 92 36.56 20.04 -13.14
C LEU A 92 37.42 20.66 -12.04
N GLY A 93 37.56 20.00 -10.89
CA GLY A 93 38.46 20.41 -9.82
C GLY A 93 39.92 20.37 -10.24
N GLN A 94 40.34 19.30 -10.92
CA GLN A 94 41.69 19.15 -11.46
C GLN A 94 42.01 20.24 -12.49
N LEU A 95 41.10 20.46 -13.46
CA LEU A 95 41.27 21.50 -14.46
C LEU A 95 41.39 22.90 -13.84
N ARG A 96 40.61 23.18 -12.79
CA ARG A 96 40.69 24.45 -12.07
C ARG A 96 42.07 24.64 -11.41
N GLU A 97 42.63 23.59 -10.83
CA GLU A 97 43.98 23.65 -10.24
C GLU A 97 45.05 23.88 -11.30
N GLU A 98 44.98 23.21 -12.46
CA GLU A 98 45.90 23.42 -13.58
C GLU A 98 45.86 24.85 -14.17
N VAL A 99 44.69 25.49 -14.17
CA VAL A 99 44.54 26.88 -14.67
C VAL A 99 45.04 27.92 -13.65
N LEU A 100 45.00 27.61 -12.35
CA LEU A 100 45.41 28.52 -11.28
C LEU A 100 46.90 28.37 -10.90
N SER A 101 47.57 27.31 -11.35
CA SER A 101 49.03 27.10 -11.23
C SER A 101 49.82 27.84 -12.30
#